data_AF-A0A7S1VYF3-F1
#
_entry.id   AF-A0A7S1VYF3-F1
#
_cell.length_a   1.000
_cell.length_b   1.000
_cell.length_c   1.000
_cell.angle_alpha   90.00
_cell.angle_beta   90.00
_cell.angle_gamma   90.00
#
_symmetry.space_group_name_H-M   'P 1'
#
loop_
_entity.id
_entity.type
_entity.pdbx_description
1 polymer ?
#
loop_
_entity_poly.entity_id
_entity_poly.type
_entity_poly.pdbx_seq_one_letter_code
_entity_poly.pdbx_strand_id
1 'polypeptide(L)'
;VVQLFLFSRTKMTPSVPDKMRRRLYAAALLSGLLLFINAITSELGAFLSSGVSEGLSLPISYIRRLNGYVDPSGPRPLMFTFIDNLNEKEETLLYAWKEAWHAAGWDTKVLTLEDAEKHAHFKERDLALRAENMRLGNDEVLSFHRYMAMAYAGGGWMSDWDVYPLNPLKNGGHLTSLPNEGRFTLYERLGDGKGVVPSIISGTAKEYNRIAALLQESAVEYGSKATNWSDLNALCDLRAKNPEAFASEDAVVPGRSVLTGIPDHLVLDTENWGKDCLITSGKLAVHFTPVILKGKYLREGVTKALASSVSLTWLDMWAGRCTDTTKPNDSQQ
;
A
#
# COMPACT_ATOMS: atom_id res chain seq x y z
N VAL A 1 16.31 1.85 35.78
CA VAL A 1 15.13 1.62 36.67
C VAL A 1 15.51 0.87 37.96
N VAL A 2 16.27 -0.23 37.89
CA VAL A 2 16.68 -1.02 39.08
C VAL A 2 17.50 -0.23 40.11
N GLN A 3 18.33 0.74 39.70
CA GLN A 3 19.07 1.61 40.65
C GLN A 3 18.21 2.65 41.38
N LEU A 4 17.11 3.12 40.80
CA LEU A 4 16.18 4.06 41.47
C LEU A 4 15.40 3.37 42.59
N PHE A 5 15.12 2.07 42.46
CA PHE A 5 14.46 1.28 43.49
C PHE A 5 15.35 1.02 44.71
N LEU A 6 16.68 1.01 44.55
CA LEU A 6 17.61 0.76 45.66
C LEU A 6 17.75 1.97 46.61
N PHE A 7 17.52 3.19 46.12
CA PHE A 7 17.52 4.40 46.97
C PHE A 7 16.32 4.49 47.91
N SER A 8 15.22 3.79 47.61
CA SER A 8 14.01 3.79 48.45
C SER A 8 14.15 3.00 49.75
N ARG A 9 15.21 2.17 49.93
CA ARG A 9 15.35 1.27 51.09
C ARG A 9 16.46 1.64 52.07
N THR A 10 17.30 2.61 51.77
CA THR A 10 18.27 3.12 52.75
C THR A 10 17.59 4.07 53.73
N LYS A 11 17.36 3.62 54.97
CA LYS A 11 16.89 4.46 56.07
C LYS A 11 17.90 5.60 56.29
N MET A 12 17.57 6.81 55.84
CA MET A 12 18.34 8.00 56.19
C MET A 12 18.22 8.27 57.69
N THR A 13 19.35 8.59 58.32
CA THR A 13 19.41 8.89 59.76
C THR A 13 18.59 10.15 60.11
N PRO A 14 18.02 10.25 61.33
CA PRO A 14 17.03 11.28 61.67
C PRO A 14 17.54 12.74 61.66
N SER A 15 18.84 12.99 61.43
CA SER A 15 19.45 14.32 61.62
C SER A 15 19.30 15.29 60.44
N VAL A 16 18.73 14.87 59.30
CA VAL A 16 18.58 15.77 58.14
C VAL A 16 17.26 16.54 58.22
N PRO A 17 17.27 17.90 58.16
CA PRO A 17 16.05 18.70 58.16
C PRO A 17 15.11 18.35 56.99
N ASP A 18 13.81 18.26 57.25
CA ASP A 18 12.80 17.82 56.28
C ASP A 18 12.79 18.60 54.96
N LYS A 19 13.06 19.91 55.03
CA LYS A 19 13.18 20.78 53.85
C LYS A 19 14.33 20.38 52.93
N MET A 20 15.43 19.87 53.51
CA MET A 20 16.58 19.38 52.77
C MET A 20 16.30 18.00 52.14
N ARG A 21 15.58 17.11 52.85
CA ARG A 21 15.14 15.82 52.29
C ARG A 21 14.26 16.00 51.06
N ARG A 22 13.25 16.88 51.14
CA ARG A 22 12.35 17.15 50.00
C ARG A 22 13.10 17.67 48.76
N ARG A 23 14.12 18.51 48.95
CA ARG A 23 14.97 19.00 47.86
C ARG A 23 15.83 17.90 47.23
N LEU A 24 16.39 17.00 48.06
CA LEU A 24 17.18 15.86 47.57
C LEU A 24 16.32 14.86 46.79
N TYR A 25 15.11 14.55 47.27
CA TYR A 25 14.17 13.69 46.54
C TYR A 25 13.72 14.32 45.22
N ALA A 26 13.40 15.62 45.21
CA ALA A 26 13.04 16.32 43.98
C ALA A 26 14.19 16.32 42.96
N ALA A 27 15.42 16.55 43.39
CA ALA A 27 16.59 16.52 42.52
C ALA A 27 16.89 15.10 41.96
N ALA A 28 16.70 14.06 42.78
CA ALA A 28 16.87 12.67 42.35
C ALA A 28 15.79 12.25 41.35
N LEU A 29 14.53 12.66 41.55
CA LEU A 29 13.43 12.43 40.61
C LEU A 29 13.66 13.18 39.29
N LEU A 30 14.10 14.44 39.33
CA LEU A 30 14.43 15.20 38.12
C LEU A 30 15.58 14.57 37.34
N SER A 31 16.64 14.13 38.03
CA SER A 31 17.79 13.47 37.40
C SER A 31 17.40 12.11 36.82
N GLY A 32 16.57 11.33 37.51
CA GLY A 32 16.02 10.08 37.00
C GLY A 32 15.15 10.27 35.77
N LEU A 33 14.31 11.31 35.76
CA LEU A 33 13.47 11.67 34.62
C LEU A 33 14.31 12.14 33.42
N LEU A 34 15.34 12.95 33.64
CA LEU A 34 16.28 13.40 32.60
C LEU A 34 17.05 12.23 31.99
N LEU A 35 17.53 11.28 32.80
CA LEU A 35 18.21 10.08 32.30
C LEU A 35 17.25 9.17 31.52
N PHE A 36 16.00 9.07 31.94
CA PHE A 36 14.97 8.31 31.23
C PHE A 36 14.62 8.96 29.89
N ILE A 37 14.45 10.28 29.85
CA ILE A 37 14.24 11.04 28.62
C ILE A 37 15.45 10.90 27.68
N ASN A 38 16.67 10.97 28.20
CA ASN A 38 17.88 10.80 27.40
C ASN A 38 18.03 9.36 26.87
N ALA A 39 17.66 8.35 27.65
CA ALA A 39 17.65 6.96 27.18
C ALA A 39 16.63 6.76 26.06
N ILE A 40 15.40 7.24 26.25
CA ILE A 40 14.33 7.19 25.24
C ILE A 40 14.73 7.95 23.98
N THR A 41 15.30 9.16 24.11
CA THR A 41 15.73 9.95 22.95
C THR A 41 16.96 9.36 22.27
N SER A 42 17.83 8.61 22.98
CA SER A 42 18.94 7.89 22.35
C SER A 42 18.49 6.61 21.65
N GLU A 43 17.52 5.87 22.18
CA GLU A 43 16.96 4.68 21.52
C GLU A 43 16.09 5.07 20.33
N LEU A 44 15.23 6.09 20.47
CA LEU A 44 14.51 6.69 19.34
C LEU A 44 15.48 7.31 18.34
N GLY A 45 16.55 7.97 18.81
CA GLY A 45 17.58 8.56 17.96
C GLY A 45 18.36 7.52 17.18
N ALA A 46 18.72 6.39 17.79
CA ALA A 46 19.39 5.27 17.11
C ALA A 46 18.44 4.54 16.16
N PHE A 47 17.17 4.36 16.52
CA PHE A 47 16.13 3.78 15.66
C PHE A 47 15.84 4.69 14.44
N LEU A 48 15.87 6.01 14.63
CA LEU A 48 15.65 6.98 13.56
C LEU A 48 16.92 7.28 12.74
N SER A 49 18.12 7.18 13.31
CA SER A 49 19.39 7.46 12.60
C SER A 49 19.95 6.26 11.84
N SER A 50 19.64 5.03 12.26
CA SER A 50 20.02 3.81 11.54
C SER A 50 19.05 3.41 10.41
N GLY A 51 17.85 4.01 10.36
CA GLY A 51 16.73 3.46 9.59
C GLY A 51 16.30 4.18 8.31
N VAL A 52 16.99 5.23 7.84
CA VAL A 52 16.42 6.10 6.77
C VAL A 52 17.29 6.23 5.50
N SER A 53 18.53 5.75 5.47
CA SER A 53 19.37 5.85 4.25
C SER A 53 19.84 4.52 3.65
N GLU A 54 19.71 3.39 4.37
CA GLU A 54 19.73 2.08 3.72
C GLU A 54 18.35 1.92 3.07
N GLY A 55 18.28 2.21 1.77
CA GLY A 55 17.02 2.21 1.01
C GLY A 55 16.21 0.95 1.32
N LEU A 56 14.90 1.10 1.58
CA LEU A 56 14.03 -0.03 1.87
C LEU A 56 14.08 -1.01 0.68
N SER A 57 14.97 -1.99 0.76
CA SER A 57 15.01 -3.12 -0.14
C SER A 57 13.89 -4.08 0.25
N LEU A 58 13.32 -4.74 -0.74
CA LEU A 58 12.39 -5.82 -0.45
C LEU A 58 13.07 -6.92 0.37
N PRO A 59 12.34 -7.56 1.29
CA PRO A 59 12.89 -8.67 2.06
C PRO A 59 13.30 -9.83 1.15
N ILE A 60 14.49 -10.40 1.38
CA ILE A 60 15.04 -11.50 0.56
C ILE A 60 14.12 -12.72 0.56
N SER A 61 13.45 -13.00 1.68
CA SER A 61 12.52 -14.13 1.80
C SER A 61 11.35 -14.00 0.81
N TYR A 62 10.83 -12.77 0.67
CA TYR A 62 9.73 -12.42 -0.21
C TYR A 62 10.15 -12.48 -1.68
N ILE A 63 11.30 -11.88 -2.04
CA ILE A 63 11.86 -11.98 -3.39
C ILE A 63 12.09 -13.45 -3.80
N ARG A 64 12.70 -14.25 -2.91
CA ARG A 64 12.96 -15.67 -3.19
C ARG A 64 11.67 -16.43 -3.44
N ARG A 65 10.61 -16.13 -2.68
CA ARG A 65 9.30 -16.74 -2.89
C ARG A 65 8.73 -16.41 -4.27
N LEU A 66 8.74 -15.13 -4.66
CA LEU A 66 8.22 -14.70 -5.97
C LEU A 66 9.00 -15.32 -7.13
N ASN A 67 10.33 -15.33 -7.05
CA ASN A 67 11.20 -15.93 -8.07
C ASN A 67 10.94 -17.43 -8.26
N GLY A 68 10.40 -18.13 -7.25
CA GLY A 68 10.04 -19.54 -7.34
C GLY A 68 8.90 -19.84 -8.33
N TYR A 69 8.21 -18.82 -8.85
CA TYR A 69 7.09 -18.97 -9.79
C TYR A 69 7.42 -18.60 -11.23
N VAL A 70 8.61 -18.05 -11.50
CA VAL A 70 8.93 -17.38 -12.77
C VAL A 70 9.84 -18.25 -13.62
N ASP A 71 9.45 -18.48 -14.88
CA ASP A 71 10.38 -18.94 -15.91
C ASP A 71 11.27 -17.76 -16.33
N PRO A 72 12.59 -17.80 -16.05
CA PRO A 72 13.48 -16.70 -16.38
C PRO A 72 13.66 -16.48 -17.88
N SER A 73 13.28 -17.44 -18.73
CA SER A 73 13.45 -17.40 -20.18
C SER A 73 12.20 -16.97 -20.95
N GLY A 74 11.03 -16.95 -20.29
CA GLY A 74 9.76 -16.57 -20.90
C GLY A 74 9.62 -15.07 -21.12
N PRO A 75 8.78 -14.64 -22.08
CA PRO A 75 8.42 -13.24 -22.21
C PRO A 75 7.72 -12.76 -20.93
N ARG A 76 8.02 -11.53 -20.51
CA ARG A 76 7.41 -10.93 -19.32
C ARG A 76 6.30 -9.95 -19.74
N PRO A 77 5.12 -10.02 -19.10
CA PRO A 77 4.07 -9.03 -19.32
C PRO A 77 4.46 -7.70 -18.68
N LEU A 78 3.89 -6.60 -19.19
CA LEU A 78 4.07 -5.28 -18.58
C LEU A 78 3.04 -5.04 -17.48
N MET A 79 3.54 -4.70 -16.29
CA MET A 79 2.75 -4.10 -15.21
C MET A 79 3.01 -2.60 -15.20
N PHE A 80 1.96 -1.84 -15.49
CA PHE A 80 2.01 -0.38 -15.46
C PHE A 80 1.70 0.15 -14.05
N THR A 81 2.19 1.34 -13.75
CA THR A 81 1.65 2.20 -12.69
C THR A 81 1.59 3.63 -13.20
N PHE A 82 0.89 4.52 -12.51
CA PHE A 82 0.75 5.93 -12.91
C PHE A 82 1.14 6.84 -11.75
N ILE A 83 2.10 7.73 -12.01
CA ILE A 83 2.69 8.62 -11.02
C ILE A 83 3.13 9.91 -11.72
N ASP A 84 2.77 11.07 -11.16
CA ASP A 84 3.11 12.36 -11.75
C ASP A 84 4.12 13.17 -10.92
N ASN A 85 4.09 13.06 -9.60
CA ASN A 85 5.01 13.80 -8.73
C ASN A 85 5.36 12.96 -7.51
N LEU A 86 6.62 12.50 -7.44
CA LEU A 86 7.13 11.74 -6.31
C LEU A 86 7.91 12.66 -5.38
N ASN A 87 7.70 12.50 -4.08
CA ASN A 87 8.74 12.83 -3.10
C ASN A 87 9.67 11.63 -2.88
N GLU A 88 10.85 11.88 -2.29
CA GLU A 88 11.89 10.86 -2.02
C GLU A 88 11.36 9.57 -1.36
N LYS A 89 10.36 9.69 -0.47
CA LYS A 89 9.77 8.53 0.22
C LYS A 89 8.91 7.70 -0.72
N GLU A 90 8.22 8.34 -1.65
CA GLU A 90 7.41 7.67 -2.67
C GLU A 90 8.31 7.02 -3.73
N GLU A 91 9.51 7.57 -4.01
CA GLU A 91 10.50 6.91 -4.87
C GLU A 91 10.96 5.56 -4.30
N THR A 92 11.18 5.51 -2.98
CA THR A 92 11.56 4.26 -2.29
C THR A 92 10.47 3.20 -2.42
N LEU A 93 9.21 3.60 -2.25
CA LEU A 93 8.05 2.73 -2.42
C LEU A 93 7.88 2.26 -3.86
N LEU A 94 8.08 3.17 -4.83
CA LEU A 94 8.05 2.83 -6.24
C LEU A 94 9.16 1.83 -6.59
N TYR A 95 10.36 1.98 -6.02
CA TYR A 95 11.44 1.01 -6.19
C TYR A 95 11.04 -0.36 -5.65
N ALA A 96 10.51 -0.42 -4.42
CA ALA A 96 10.00 -1.66 -3.84
C ALA A 96 8.89 -2.29 -4.71
N TRP A 97 7.98 -1.48 -5.26
CA TRP A 97 6.97 -1.95 -6.20
C TRP A 97 7.59 -2.55 -7.48
N LYS A 98 8.56 -1.86 -8.09
CA LYS A 98 9.25 -2.33 -9.31
C LYS A 98 9.92 -3.68 -9.08
N GLU A 99 10.68 -3.78 -7.99
CA GLU A 99 11.37 -5.01 -7.61
C GLU A 99 10.40 -6.16 -7.31
N ALA A 100 9.27 -5.88 -6.67
CA ALA A 100 8.29 -6.91 -6.32
C ALA A 100 7.64 -7.51 -7.58
N TRP A 101 7.14 -6.65 -8.48
CA TRP A 101 6.53 -7.10 -9.72
C TRP A 101 7.56 -7.75 -10.65
N HIS A 102 8.81 -7.26 -10.67
CA HIS A 102 9.89 -7.89 -11.41
C HIS A 102 10.22 -9.30 -10.92
N ALA A 103 10.37 -9.48 -9.61
CA ALA A 103 10.56 -10.80 -9.00
C ALA A 103 9.34 -11.73 -9.22
N ALA A 104 8.16 -11.15 -9.40
CA ALA A 104 6.92 -11.86 -9.73
C ALA A 104 6.78 -12.17 -11.24
N GLY A 105 7.79 -11.87 -12.06
CA GLY A 105 7.85 -12.22 -13.48
C GLY A 105 7.28 -11.18 -14.44
N TRP A 106 7.12 -9.93 -13.99
CA TRP A 106 6.62 -8.83 -14.82
C TRP A 106 7.74 -7.86 -15.19
N ASP A 107 7.66 -7.25 -16.36
CA ASP A 107 8.39 -6.01 -16.60
C ASP A 107 7.54 -4.85 -16.10
N THR A 108 8.17 -3.78 -15.60
CA THR A 108 7.44 -2.65 -15.02
C THR A 108 7.62 -1.38 -15.83
N LYS A 109 6.55 -0.59 -15.92
CA LYS A 109 6.59 0.71 -16.59
C LYS A 109 5.79 1.74 -15.80
N VAL A 110 6.42 2.88 -15.55
CA VAL A 110 5.78 4.02 -14.87
C VAL A 110 5.27 4.97 -15.94
N LEU A 111 3.97 5.24 -15.93
CA LEU A 111 3.33 6.26 -16.74
C LEU A 111 3.23 7.57 -15.96
N THR A 112 3.26 8.68 -16.68
CA THR A 112 3.21 10.03 -16.11
C THR A 112 2.10 10.86 -16.75
N LEU A 113 1.89 12.09 -16.29
CA LEU A 113 0.99 13.02 -16.97
C LEU A 113 1.37 13.24 -18.44
N GLU A 114 2.66 13.25 -18.78
CA GLU A 114 3.13 13.37 -20.16
C GLU A 114 2.59 12.24 -21.06
N ASP A 115 2.38 11.04 -20.50
CA ASP A 115 1.78 9.93 -21.24
C ASP A 115 0.27 10.09 -21.40
N ALA A 116 -0.41 10.66 -20.39
CA ALA A 116 -1.82 11.03 -20.51
C ALA A 116 -2.03 12.14 -21.55
N GLU A 117 -1.13 13.12 -21.61
CA GLU A 117 -1.19 14.27 -22.55
C GLU A 117 -1.18 13.86 -24.02
N LYS A 118 -0.61 12.69 -24.33
CA LYS A 118 -0.57 12.12 -25.69
C LYS A 118 -1.92 11.51 -26.10
N HIS A 119 -2.87 11.36 -25.18
CA HIS A 119 -4.21 10.87 -25.48
C HIS A 119 -4.99 11.90 -26.32
N ALA A 120 -5.67 11.44 -27.38
CA ALA A 120 -6.34 12.31 -28.36
C ALA A 120 -7.34 13.31 -27.76
N HIS A 121 -8.01 12.93 -26.67
CA HIS A 121 -8.99 13.76 -25.98
C HIS A 121 -8.44 14.49 -24.75
N PHE A 122 -7.15 14.36 -24.41
CA PHE A 122 -6.61 14.85 -23.14
C PHE A 122 -6.99 16.29 -22.84
N LYS A 123 -6.74 17.23 -23.77
CA LYS A 123 -6.99 18.66 -23.56
C LYS A 123 -8.44 18.98 -23.23
N GLU A 124 -9.38 18.36 -23.95
CA GLU A 124 -10.82 18.52 -23.71
C GLU A 124 -11.22 17.98 -22.34
N ARG A 125 -10.68 16.80 -21.99
CA ARG A 125 -11.02 16.11 -20.74
C ARG A 125 -10.43 16.79 -19.50
N ASP A 126 -9.17 17.17 -19.55
CA ASP A 126 -8.49 17.92 -18.48
C ASP A 126 -9.17 19.27 -18.23
N LEU A 127 -9.53 20.00 -19.30
CA LEU A 127 -10.26 21.27 -19.17
C LEU A 127 -11.61 21.09 -18.46
N ALA A 128 -12.34 20.01 -18.77
CA ALA A 128 -13.61 19.70 -18.11
C ALA A 128 -13.43 19.35 -16.62
N LEU A 129 -12.39 18.60 -16.28
CA LEU A 129 -12.07 18.25 -14.89
C LEU A 129 -11.62 19.47 -14.06
N ARG A 130 -11.01 20.46 -14.72
CA ARG A 130 -10.48 21.69 -14.10
C ARG A 130 -11.38 22.91 -14.27
N ALA A 131 -12.62 22.74 -14.72
CA ALA A 131 -13.55 23.85 -14.86
C ALA A 131 -13.77 24.57 -13.52
N GLU A 132 -13.98 25.89 -13.54
CA GLU A 132 -14.00 26.74 -12.33
C GLU A 132 -15.05 26.33 -11.29
N ASN A 133 -16.13 25.68 -11.72
CA ASN A 133 -17.20 25.17 -10.86
C ASN A 133 -16.91 23.80 -10.25
N MET A 134 -15.80 23.16 -10.62
CA MET A 134 -15.39 21.85 -10.13
C MET A 134 -14.63 22.00 -8.80
N ARG A 135 -14.91 21.09 -7.87
CA ARG A 135 -14.28 21.04 -6.54
C ARG A 135 -13.33 19.86 -6.44
N LEU A 136 -12.60 19.57 -7.53
CA LEU A 136 -11.59 18.51 -7.59
C LEU A 136 -10.22 19.09 -7.26
N GLY A 137 -9.48 18.43 -6.36
CA GLY A 137 -8.08 18.72 -6.14
C GLY A 137 -7.21 18.15 -7.27
N ASN A 138 -5.92 18.52 -7.27
CA ASN A 138 -4.98 18.00 -8.26
C ASN A 138 -4.83 16.48 -8.17
N ASP A 139 -4.84 15.92 -6.97
CA ASP A 139 -4.74 14.47 -6.76
C ASP A 139 -5.95 13.73 -7.36
N GLU A 140 -7.17 14.27 -7.17
CA GLU A 140 -8.37 13.72 -7.81
C GLU A 140 -8.26 13.81 -9.33
N VAL A 141 -7.87 14.96 -9.90
CA VAL A 141 -7.71 15.11 -11.36
C VAL A 141 -6.69 14.11 -11.92
N LEU A 142 -5.53 13.95 -11.26
CA LEU A 142 -4.52 12.98 -11.66
C LEU A 142 -5.03 11.54 -11.62
N SER A 143 -5.91 11.19 -10.67
CA SER A 143 -6.53 9.87 -10.60
C SER A 143 -7.37 9.54 -11.84
N PHE A 144 -7.94 10.54 -12.54
CA PHE A 144 -8.63 10.34 -13.82
C PHE A 144 -7.67 10.23 -15.01
N HIS A 145 -6.50 10.89 -14.95
CA HIS A 145 -5.54 10.91 -16.05
C HIS A 145 -4.88 9.56 -16.32
N ARG A 146 -4.74 8.71 -15.30
CA ARG A 146 -4.16 7.36 -15.45
C ARG A 146 -4.88 6.49 -16.47
N TYR A 147 -6.20 6.64 -16.61
CA TYR A 147 -6.96 5.89 -17.61
C TYR A 147 -6.65 6.34 -19.03
N MET A 148 -6.40 7.64 -19.24
CA MET A 148 -5.96 8.18 -20.52
C MET A 148 -4.53 7.74 -20.86
N ALA A 149 -3.63 7.75 -19.87
CA ALA A 149 -2.27 7.24 -20.04
C ALA A 149 -2.27 5.76 -20.42
N MET A 150 -3.08 4.93 -19.75
CA MET A 150 -3.24 3.51 -20.09
C MET A 150 -3.85 3.30 -21.48
N ALA A 151 -4.86 4.09 -21.86
CA ALA A 151 -5.43 4.04 -23.20
C ALA A 151 -4.38 4.37 -24.28
N TYR A 152 -3.56 5.40 -24.06
CA TYR A 152 -2.46 5.76 -24.95
C TYR A 152 -1.37 4.68 -25.01
N ALA A 153 -1.03 4.07 -23.87
CA ALA A 153 -0.02 3.02 -23.78
C ALA A 153 -0.41 1.69 -24.47
N GLY A 154 -1.65 1.56 -24.97
CA GLY A 154 -2.15 0.36 -25.63
C GLY A 154 -3.03 -0.54 -24.73
N GLY A 155 -3.34 -0.11 -23.51
CA GLY A 155 -3.97 -0.93 -22.48
C GLY A 155 -2.97 -1.82 -21.75
N GLY A 156 -3.43 -2.94 -21.21
CA GLY A 156 -2.61 -3.87 -20.44
C GLY A 156 -3.05 -3.97 -18.99
N TRP A 157 -2.09 -4.22 -18.09
CA TRP A 157 -2.27 -4.31 -16.65
C TRP A 157 -1.74 -3.05 -15.97
N MET A 158 -2.48 -2.50 -15.02
CA MET A 158 -2.01 -1.40 -14.19
C MET A 158 -2.25 -1.74 -12.72
N SER A 159 -1.31 -1.39 -11.85
CA SER A 159 -1.50 -1.42 -10.41
C SER A 159 -1.13 -0.10 -9.75
N ASP A 160 -1.77 0.21 -8.64
CA ASP A 160 -1.28 1.22 -7.71
C ASP A 160 0.10 0.80 -7.16
N TRP A 161 0.96 1.77 -6.90
CA TRP A 161 2.35 1.51 -6.51
C TRP A 161 2.49 0.98 -5.06
N ASP A 162 1.40 0.96 -4.29
CA ASP A 162 1.30 0.36 -2.96
C ASP A 162 0.65 -1.04 -2.98
N VAL A 163 0.63 -1.68 -4.16
CA VAL A 163 0.14 -3.05 -4.37
C VAL A 163 1.28 -4.02 -4.66
N TYR A 164 1.32 -5.12 -3.91
CA TYR A 164 2.40 -6.09 -3.93
C TYR A 164 1.90 -7.49 -4.30
N PRO A 165 2.56 -8.20 -5.24
CA PRO A 165 2.15 -9.52 -5.69
C PRO A 165 2.29 -10.58 -4.59
N LEU A 166 1.31 -11.47 -4.46
CA LEU A 166 1.37 -12.59 -3.51
C LEU A 166 1.61 -13.89 -4.27
N ASN A 167 0.67 -14.25 -5.14
CA ASN A 167 0.74 -15.44 -5.96
C ASN A 167 0.63 -15.00 -7.42
N PRO A 168 1.75 -14.61 -8.06
CA PRO A 168 1.70 -14.26 -9.48
C PRO A 168 1.15 -15.43 -10.29
N LEU A 169 0.44 -15.11 -11.37
CA LEU A 169 -0.25 -16.07 -12.23
C LEU A 169 0.71 -17.22 -12.60
N LYS A 170 0.53 -18.37 -11.93
CA LYS A 170 1.33 -19.57 -12.16
C LYS A 170 1.26 -19.90 -13.66
N ASN A 171 2.42 -20.01 -14.29
CA ASN A 171 2.61 -20.45 -15.68
C ASN A 171 2.25 -19.47 -16.80
N GLY A 172 2.31 -18.15 -16.58
CA GLY A 172 2.18 -17.20 -17.71
C GLY A 172 0.88 -17.38 -18.51
N GLY A 173 -0.18 -17.89 -17.87
CA GLY A 173 -1.37 -18.44 -18.51
C GLY A 173 -2.20 -17.44 -19.32
N HIS A 174 -1.82 -16.17 -19.34
CA HIS A 174 -2.52 -15.10 -20.05
C HIS A 174 -1.57 -14.02 -20.59
N LEU A 175 -0.30 -14.34 -20.85
CA LEU A 175 0.64 -13.34 -21.39
C LEU A 175 0.22 -12.81 -22.76
N THR A 176 -0.46 -13.62 -23.56
CA THR A 176 -0.93 -13.24 -24.90
C THR A 176 -2.35 -12.68 -24.92
N SER A 177 -3.15 -12.91 -23.87
CA SER A 177 -4.56 -12.49 -23.85
C SER A 177 -4.94 -11.91 -22.49
N LEU A 178 -5.48 -10.70 -22.51
CA LEU A 178 -6.02 -10.07 -21.31
C LEU A 178 -7.22 -10.89 -20.78
N PRO A 179 -7.41 -10.98 -19.45
CA PRO A 179 -8.57 -11.62 -18.85
C PRO A 179 -9.89 -11.02 -19.33
N ASN A 180 -10.98 -11.77 -19.16
CA ASN A 180 -12.34 -11.32 -19.50
C ASN A 180 -12.44 -10.78 -20.94
N GLU A 181 -11.75 -11.44 -21.88
CA GLU A 181 -11.72 -11.06 -23.31
C GLU A 181 -11.22 -9.62 -23.55
N GLY A 182 -10.37 -9.12 -22.65
CA GLY A 182 -9.84 -7.75 -22.72
C GLY A 182 -10.81 -6.66 -22.28
N ARG A 183 -11.96 -7.03 -21.69
CA ARG A 183 -12.85 -6.09 -21.00
C ARG A 183 -12.14 -5.41 -19.85
N PHE A 184 -12.54 -4.17 -19.56
CA PHE A 184 -12.06 -3.49 -18.36
C PHE A 184 -12.42 -4.31 -17.12
N THR A 185 -11.41 -4.66 -16.32
CA THR A 185 -11.53 -5.54 -15.15
C THR A 185 -10.84 -4.92 -13.94
N LEU A 186 -11.52 -4.93 -12.78
CA LEU A 186 -10.96 -4.54 -11.49
C LEU A 186 -10.78 -5.76 -10.59
N TYR A 187 -9.67 -5.85 -9.87
CA TYR A 187 -9.33 -7.08 -9.11
C TYR A 187 -9.49 -6.96 -7.59
N GLU A 188 -9.90 -5.79 -7.08
CA GLU A 188 -10.23 -5.60 -5.66
C GLU A 188 -11.69 -5.22 -5.49
N ARG A 189 -12.41 -6.01 -4.69
CA ARG A 189 -13.79 -5.71 -4.26
C ARG A 189 -13.79 -5.17 -2.84
N LEU A 190 -14.67 -4.21 -2.57
CA LEU A 190 -14.98 -3.83 -1.21
C LEU A 190 -15.89 -4.89 -0.56
N GLY A 191 -15.78 -5.05 0.76
CA GLY A 191 -16.40 -6.15 1.52
C GLY A 191 -17.94 -6.15 1.51
N ASP A 192 -18.58 -5.11 1.00
CA ASP A 192 -20.03 -5.04 0.79
C ASP A 192 -20.48 -5.66 -0.55
N GLY A 193 -19.53 -6.13 -1.37
CA GLY A 193 -19.76 -6.70 -2.71
C GLY A 193 -20.19 -5.69 -3.77
N LYS A 194 -20.40 -4.42 -3.38
CA LYS A 194 -20.92 -3.36 -4.26
C LYS A 194 -19.83 -2.40 -4.68
N GLY A 195 -18.88 -2.12 -3.80
CA GLY A 195 -17.74 -1.26 -4.11
C GLY A 195 -16.58 -1.99 -4.76
N VAL A 196 -15.72 -1.22 -5.42
CA VAL A 196 -14.49 -1.70 -6.07
C VAL A 196 -13.35 -0.75 -5.73
N VAL A 197 -12.12 -1.25 -5.78
CA VAL A 197 -10.91 -0.44 -5.63
C VAL A 197 -10.04 -0.62 -6.87
N PRO A 198 -9.62 0.46 -7.54
CA PRO A 198 -8.78 0.40 -8.73
C PRO A 198 -7.29 0.20 -8.43
N SER A 199 -7.00 -0.79 -7.56
CA SER A 199 -5.65 -1.12 -7.10
C SER A 199 -4.90 -2.02 -8.09
N ILE A 200 -5.60 -2.95 -8.74
CA ILE A 200 -5.15 -3.62 -9.96
C ILE A 200 -6.29 -3.56 -10.97
N ILE A 201 -5.93 -3.23 -12.20
CA ILE A 201 -6.83 -3.05 -13.33
C ILE A 201 -6.23 -3.75 -14.55
N SER A 202 -7.08 -4.32 -15.39
CA SER A 202 -6.68 -4.74 -16.73
C SER A 202 -7.71 -4.29 -17.78
N GLY A 203 -7.28 -4.17 -19.03
CA GLY A 203 -8.17 -3.85 -20.13
C GLY A 203 -7.43 -3.50 -21.42
N THR A 204 -8.14 -3.56 -22.55
CA THR A 204 -7.60 -3.07 -23.84
C THR A 204 -7.53 -1.53 -23.86
N ALA A 205 -6.74 -0.96 -24.77
CA ALA A 205 -6.73 0.48 -25.03
C ALA A 205 -8.14 1.07 -25.20
N LYS A 206 -8.99 0.37 -25.95
CA LYS A 206 -10.38 0.76 -26.22
C LYS A 206 -11.20 0.81 -24.94
N GLU A 207 -11.05 -0.18 -24.07
CA GLU A 207 -11.76 -0.26 -22.80
C GLU A 207 -11.29 0.79 -21.80
N TYR A 208 -9.98 1.05 -21.71
CA TYR A 208 -9.45 2.17 -20.93
C TYR A 208 -9.99 3.52 -21.43
N ASN A 209 -10.03 3.75 -22.76
CA ASN A 209 -10.60 4.99 -23.30
C ASN A 209 -12.10 5.13 -23.00
N ARG A 210 -12.87 4.03 -23.11
CA ARG A 210 -14.30 4.00 -22.77
C ARG A 210 -14.53 4.35 -21.30
N ILE A 211 -13.78 3.72 -20.40
CA ILE A 211 -13.89 4.00 -18.97
C ILE A 211 -13.44 5.41 -18.64
N ALA A 212 -12.35 5.92 -19.24
CA ALA A 212 -11.91 7.29 -19.04
C ALA A 212 -13.03 8.31 -19.36
N ALA A 213 -13.78 8.10 -20.44
CA ALA A 213 -14.94 8.94 -20.77
C ALA A 213 -16.05 8.86 -19.72
N LEU A 214 -16.45 7.65 -19.32
CA LEU A 214 -17.52 7.44 -18.32
C LEU A 214 -17.16 8.01 -16.95
N LEU A 215 -15.89 7.87 -16.52
CA LEU A 215 -15.42 8.42 -15.25
C LEU A 215 -15.41 9.95 -15.27
N GLN A 216 -15.03 10.55 -16.40
CA GLN A 216 -15.09 12.00 -16.56
C GLN A 216 -16.53 12.52 -16.59
N GLU A 217 -17.46 11.84 -17.27
CA GLU A 217 -18.88 12.18 -17.23
C GLU A 217 -19.41 12.20 -15.79
N SER A 218 -19.08 11.15 -15.03
CA SER A 218 -19.39 11.08 -13.59
C SER A 218 -18.74 12.22 -12.80
N ALA A 219 -17.47 12.54 -13.09
CA ALA A 219 -16.78 13.66 -12.45
C ALA A 219 -17.44 15.02 -12.76
N VAL A 220 -17.86 15.29 -14.00
CA VAL A 220 -18.57 16.52 -14.36
C VAL A 220 -19.93 16.59 -13.66
N GLU A 221 -20.64 15.47 -13.53
CA GLU A 221 -21.95 15.40 -12.88
C GLU A 221 -21.89 15.69 -11.36
N TYR A 222 -20.85 15.18 -10.68
CA TYR A 222 -20.76 15.19 -9.21
C TYR A 222 -19.63 16.06 -8.63
N GLY A 223 -18.60 16.39 -9.40
CA GLY A 223 -17.41 17.09 -8.95
C GLY A 223 -17.66 18.54 -8.51
N SER A 224 -18.76 19.16 -8.93
CA SER A 224 -19.21 20.46 -8.38
C SER A 224 -19.91 20.32 -7.02
N LYS A 225 -20.41 19.12 -6.68
CA LYS A 225 -21.24 18.84 -5.50
C LYS A 225 -20.45 18.20 -4.35
N ALA A 226 -19.36 17.50 -4.65
CA ALA A 226 -18.52 16.80 -3.68
C ALA A 226 -17.07 17.27 -3.78
N THR A 227 -16.41 17.52 -2.64
CA THR A 227 -15.03 18.04 -2.59
C THR A 227 -13.95 16.99 -2.80
N ASN A 228 -14.31 15.70 -2.76
CA ASN A 228 -13.36 14.58 -2.81
C ASN A 228 -13.83 13.52 -3.83
N TRP A 229 -14.38 13.96 -4.98
CA TRP A 229 -14.86 13.04 -6.01
C TRP A 229 -13.68 12.47 -6.80
N SER A 230 -13.20 11.30 -6.39
CA SER A 230 -12.08 10.59 -7.03
C SER A 230 -12.56 9.59 -8.08
N ASP A 231 -11.63 9.02 -8.83
CA ASP A 231 -11.92 7.92 -9.75
C ASP A 231 -12.50 6.67 -9.04
N LEU A 232 -12.10 6.40 -7.79
CA LEU A 232 -12.69 5.38 -6.93
C LEU A 232 -14.20 5.63 -6.75
N ASN A 233 -14.60 6.88 -6.47
CA ASN A 233 -16.00 7.25 -6.30
C ASN A 233 -16.76 7.10 -7.62
N ALA A 234 -16.18 7.58 -8.72
CA ALA A 234 -16.76 7.46 -10.05
C ALA A 234 -16.94 6.00 -10.49
N LEU A 235 -15.99 5.10 -10.18
CA LEU A 235 -16.11 3.66 -10.45
C LEU A 235 -17.22 3.00 -9.61
N CYS A 236 -17.35 3.37 -8.33
CA CYS A 236 -18.42 2.88 -7.48
C CYS A 236 -19.80 3.35 -7.99
N ASP A 237 -19.92 4.63 -8.38
CA ASP A 237 -21.14 5.20 -8.97
C ASP A 237 -21.49 4.48 -10.29
N LEU A 238 -20.52 4.33 -11.18
CA LEU A 238 -20.69 3.66 -12.47
C LEU A 238 -21.18 2.22 -12.28
N ARG A 239 -20.61 1.46 -11.34
CA ARG A 239 -21.04 0.09 -11.02
C ARG A 239 -22.43 0.04 -10.40
N ALA A 240 -22.75 1.00 -9.52
CA ALA A 240 -24.07 1.08 -8.90
C ALA A 240 -25.17 1.33 -9.95
N LYS A 241 -24.88 2.18 -10.95
CA LYS A 241 -25.78 2.47 -12.09
C LYS A 241 -25.84 1.32 -13.10
N ASN A 242 -24.70 0.68 -13.38
CA ASN A 242 -24.58 -0.40 -14.34
C ASN A 242 -23.53 -1.44 -13.86
N PRO A 243 -23.97 -2.53 -13.20
CA PRO A 243 -23.06 -3.58 -12.72
C PRO A 243 -22.24 -4.25 -13.83
N GLU A 244 -22.70 -4.19 -15.07
CA GLU A 244 -22.04 -4.76 -16.25
C GLU A 244 -21.11 -3.77 -16.96
N ALA A 245 -20.96 -2.53 -16.45
CA ALA A 245 -20.09 -1.52 -17.06
C ALA A 245 -18.63 -1.98 -17.16
N PHE A 246 -18.21 -2.88 -16.27
CA PHE A 246 -16.88 -3.52 -16.24
C PHE A 246 -16.95 -4.84 -15.45
N ALA A 247 -16.00 -5.73 -15.72
CA ALA A 247 -15.83 -6.95 -14.93
C ALA A 247 -15.18 -6.63 -13.58
N SER A 248 -15.42 -7.46 -12.57
CA SER A 248 -14.61 -7.41 -11.35
C SER A 248 -14.36 -8.76 -10.75
N GLU A 249 -13.24 -8.89 -10.05
CA GLU A 249 -12.76 -10.09 -9.40
C GLU A 249 -12.39 -9.77 -7.95
N ASP A 250 -12.37 -10.79 -7.09
CA ASP A 250 -11.86 -10.69 -5.72
C ASP A 250 -10.49 -11.38 -5.66
N ALA A 251 -9.50 -10.80 -6.33
CA ALA A 251 -8.15 -11.35 -6.45
C ALA A 251 -7.12 -10.55 -5.65
N VAL A 252 -7.45 -9.36 -5.15
CA VAL A 252 -6.57 -8.52 -4.33
C VAL A 252 -7.11 -8.43 -2.91
N VAL A 253 -6.25 -8.66 -1.93
CA VAL A 253 -6.61 -8.53 -0.51
C VAL A 253 -6.31 -7.11 -0.02
N PRO A 254 -7.27 -6.41 0.59
CA PRO A 254 -6.99 -5.14 1.24
C PRO A 254 -6.03 -5.35 2.42
N GLY A 255 -5.02 -4.50 2.55
CA GLY A 255 -4.02 -4.56 3.62
C GLY A 255 -4.64 -4.60 5.02
N ARG A 256 -5.73 -3.86 5.27
CA ARG A 256 -6.46 -3.94 6.56
C ARG A 256 -6.89 -5.35 6.95
N SER A 257 -7.13 -6.24 5.99
CA SER A 257 -7.62 -7.59 6.24
C SER A 257 -6.52 -8.48 6.81
N VAL A 258 -5.27 -8.24 6.41
CA VAL A 258 -4.08 -8.99 6.87
C VAL A 258 -3.36 -8.29 8.01
N LEU A 259 -3.56 -6.98 8.18
CA LEU A 259 -3.04 -6.24 9.33
C LEU A 259 -3.98 -6.32 10.55
N THR A 260 -4.96 -7.23 10.55
CA THR A 260 -5.93 -7.31 11.66
C THR A 260 -5.34 -7.74 12.99
N GLY A 261 -4.19 -8.43 12.95
CA GLY A 261 -3.43 -8.90 14.11
C GLY A 261 -2.26 -7.99 14.50
N ILE A 262 -2.23 -6.71 14.12
CA ILE A 262 -1.21 -5.79 14.65
C ILE A 262 -1.79 -5.08 15.88
N PRO A 263 -1.42 -5.46 17.12
CA PRO A 263 -1.69 -4.64 18.29
C PRO A 263 -1.32 -3.17 18.09
N ASP A 264 -1.89 -2.27 18.91
CA ASP A 264 -1.61 -0.82 18.94
C ASP A 264 -0.11 -0.45 19.08
N HIS A 265 0.72 -1.43 19.38
CA HIS A 265 2.17 -1.41 19.36
C HIS A 265 2.56 -2.33 18.20
N LEU A 266 3.37 -1.83 17.25
CA LEU A 266 3.85 -2.44 15.98
C LEU A 266 4.42 -3.89 16.05
N VAL A 267 4.24 -4.60 17.15
CA VAL A 267 4.44 -6.03 17.31
C VAL A 267 3.37 -6.76 16.49
N LEU A 268 3.74 -7.23 15.32
CA LEU A 268 2.92 -8.16 14.53
C LEU A 268 2.59 -9.38 15.41
N ASP A 269 1.30 -9.68 15.60
CA ASP A 269 0.87 -10.87 16.34
C ASP A 269 1.41 -12.12 15.63
N THR A 270 2.42 -12.72 16.25
CA THR A 270 3.09 -13.89 15.70
C THR A 270 2.27 -15.17 15.83
N GLU A 271 1.15 -15.15 16.55
CA GLU A 271 0.37 -16.35 16.87
C GLU A 271 -0.77 -16.62 15.86
N ASN A 272 -1.20 -15.62 15.08
CA ASN A 272 -2.41 -15.75 14.24
C ASN A 272 -2.16 -15.79 12.71
N TRP A 273 -0.96 -16.18 12.28
CA TRP A 273 -0.61 -16.24 10.85
C TRP A 273 -1.47 -17.19 10.02
N GLY A 274 -2.09 -18.20 10.65
CA GLY A 274 -3.00 -19.11 9.95
C GLY A 274 -4.14 -18.39 9.22
N LYS A 275 -4.66 -17.31 9.82
CA LYS A 275 -5.72 -16.49 9.22
C LYS A 275 -5.21 -15.70 8.02
N ASP A 276 -4.06 -15.05 8.15
CA ASP A 276 -3.45 -14.26 7.06
C ASP A 276 -3.11 -15.15 5.87
N CYS A 277 -2.51 -16.32 6.12
CA CYS A 277 -2.22 -17.30 5.07
C CYS A 277 -3.50 -17.80 4.39
N LEU A 278 -4.59 -18.01 5.13
CA LEU A 278 -5.87 -18.41 4.58
C LEU A 278 -6.48 -17.32 3.69
N ILE A 279 -6.50 -16.07 4.15
CA ILE A 279 -7.09 -14.93 3.41
C ILE A 279 -6.29 -14.62 2.14
N THR A 280 -4.97 -14.81 2.17
CA THR A 280 -4.06 -14.54 1.06
C THR A 280 -3.88 -15.72 0.11
N SER A 281 -4.42 -16.90 0.45
CA SER A 281 -4.34 -18.09 -0.36
C SER A 281 -5.03 -17.88 -1.72
N GLY A 282 -4.30 -18.14 -2.81
CA GLY A 282 -4.81 -17.98 -4.18
C GLY A 282 -5.05 -16.53 -4.62
N LYS A 283 -4.71 -15.54 -3.79
CA LYS A 283 -4.87 -14.12 -4.12
C LYS A 283 -3.69 -13.65 -4.97
N LEU A 284 -3.97 -12.81 -5.96
CA LEU A 284 -2.98 -12.23 -6.86
C LEU A 284 -2.04 -11.29 -6.12
N ALA A 285 -2.60 -10.41 -5.28
CA ALA A 285 -1.84 -9.34 -4.62
C ALA A 285 -2.47 -8.90 -3.30
N VAL A 286 -1.72 -8.06 -2.57
CA VAL A 286 -2.17 -7.32 -1.39
C VAL A 286 -2.02 -5.82 -1.64
N HIS A 287 -2.99 -5.03 -1.21
CA HIS A 287 -3.04 -3.58 -1.42
C HIS A 287 -2.93 -2.81 -0.10
N PHE A 288 -1.85 -2.06 0.09
CA PHE A 288 -1.56 -1.34 1.35
C PHE A 288 -1.91 0.16 1.29
N THR A 289 -3.09 0.52 0.80
CA THR A 289 -3.44 1.94 0.66
C THR A 289 -3.33 2.73 1.97
N PRO A 290 -2.68 3.91 1.94
CA PRO A 290 -2.57 4.80 3.09
C PRO A 290 -3.91 5.14 3.75
N VAL A 291 -5.00 5.23 2.96
CA VAL A 291 -6.34 5.54 3.47
C VAL A 291 -6.86 4.42 4.38
N ILE A 292 -6.61 3.17 4.00
CA ILE A 292 -7.05 2.00 4.75
C ILE A 292 -6.26 1.85 6.06
N LEU A 293 -5.00 2.26 6.09
CA LEU A 293 -4.19 2.22 7.31
C LEU A 293 -4.67 3.28 8.32
N LYS A 294 -5.05 4.47 7.86
CA LYS A 294 -5.49 5.61 8.70
C LYS A 294 -6.68 5.31 9.63
N GLY A 295 -7.61 4.44 9.22
CA GLY A 295 -8.89 4.28 9.91
C GLY A 295 -8.89 3.41 11.17
N LYS A 296 -7.86 2.60 11.43
CA LYS A 296 -7.88 1.62 12.55
C LYS A 296 -6.56 1.46 13.31
N TYR A 297 -5.41 1.63 12.66
CA TYR A 297 -4.10 1.32 13.25
C TYR A 297 -3.20 2.55 13.42
N LEU A 298 -3.59 3.67 12.82
CA LEU A 298 -2.77 4.87 12.79
C LEU A 298 -3.47 5.95 13.64
N ARG A 299 -3.03 6.11 14.89
CA ARG A 299 -3.27 7.35 15.63
C ARG A 299 -2.73 8.54 14.80
N GLU A 300 -3.31 9.72 15.00
CA GLU A 300 -2.76 10.96 14.44
C GLU A 300 -1.24 11.02 14.67
N GLY A 301 -0.44 10.93 13.60
CA GLY A 301 1.03 10.93 13.69
C GLY A 301 1.76 9.87 12.85
N VAL A 302 1.08 8.87 12.30
CA VAL A 302 1.74 7.90 11.43
C VAL A 302 1.88 8.41 10.00
N THR A 303 3.14 8.53 9.57
CA THR A 303 3.54 9.02 8.24
C THR A 303 3.44 7.92 7.18
N LYS A 304 3.37 8.31 5.90
CA LYS A 304 3.48 7.38 4.74
C LYS A 304 4.70 6.42 4.85
N ALA A 305 5.81 6.89 5.44
CA ALA A 305 7.01 6.07 5.64
C ALA A 305 6.77 4.86 6.57
N LEU A 306 5.99 5.04 7.64
CA LEU A 306 5.70 3.95 8.55
C LEU A 306 4.69 2.96 7.95
N ALA A 307 3.72 3.42 7.14
CA ALA A 307 2.89 2.53 6.33
C ALA A 307 3.72 1.60 5.43
N SER A 308 4.78 2.17 4.83
CA SER A 308 5.74 1.45 3.97
C SER A 308 6.53 0.40 4.76
N SER A 309 7.05 0.76 5.93
CA SER A 309 7.77 -0.18 6.78
C SER A 309 6.87 -1.33 7.25
N VAL A 310 5.61 -1.04 7.59
CA VAL A 310 4.63 -2.06 8.00
C VAL A 310 4.32 -3.02 6.85
N SER A 311 4.11 -2.52 5.62
CA SER A 311 3.84 -3.39 4.48
C SER A 311 5.02 -4.29 4.17
N LEU A 312 6.24 -3.77 4.12
CA LEU A 312 7.43 -4.58 3.83
C LEU A 312 7.74 -5.60 4.93
N THR A 313 7.56 -5.23 6.20
CA THR A 313 7.72 -6.17 7.33
C THR A 313 6.69 -7.28 7.25
N TRP A 314 5.43 -6.96 6.95
CA TRP A 314 4.39 -7.97 6.77
C TRP A 314 4.71 -8.91 5.60
N LEU A 315 5.20 -8.38 4.47
CA LEU A 315 5.57 -9.18 3.30
C LEU A 315 6.71 -10.18 3.61
N ASP A 316 7.73 -9.78 4.38
CA ASP A 316 8.81 -10.67 4.83
C ASP A 316 8.25 -11.84 5.64
N MET A 317 7.45 -11.52 6.65
CA MET A 317 6.89 -12.53 7.55
C MET A 317 5.89 -13.43 6.84
N TRP A 318 5.05 -12.86 5.96
CA TRP A 318 4.13 -13.61 5.13
C TRP A 318 4.87 -14.60 4.22
N ALA A 319 5.97 -14.17 3.60
CA ALA A 319 6.78 -15.02 2.74
C ALA A 319 7.41 -16.20 3.50
N GLY A 320 7.90 -15.95 4.72
CA GLY A 320 8.50 -16.99 5.56
C GLY A 320 7.51 -17.95 6.23
N ARG A 321 6.27 -17.51 6.48
CA ARG A 321 5.29 -18.26 7.29
C ARG A 321 4.18 -18.91 6.48
N CYS A 322 3.73 -18.26 5.41
CA CYS A 322 2.67 -18.81 4.57
C CYS A 322 3.29 -19.70 3.50
N THR A 323 3.40 -20.99 3.77
CA THR A 323 3.80 -21.95 2.73
C THR A 323 2.70 -22.08 1.70
N ASP A 324 3.09 -22.22 0.44
CA ASP A 324 2.15 -22.38 -0.66
C ASP A 324 1.49 -23.77 -0.55
N THR A 325 0.32 -23.84 0.08
CA THR A 325 -0.46 -25.08 0.22
C THR A 325 -0.91 -25.65 -1.13
N THR A 326 -0.70 -24.89 -2.21
CA THR A 326 -1.01 -25.31 -3.58
C THR A 326 0.16 -25.93 -4.33
N LYS A 327 1.36 -26.08 -3.72
CA LYS A 327 2.34 -27.02 -4.28
C LYS A 327 1.74 -28.43 -4.14
N PRO A 328 1.48 -29.15 -5.25
CA PRO A 328 1.24 -30.58 -5.14
C PRO A 328 2.39 -31.17 -4.34
N ASN A 329 2.10 -32.07 -3.41
CA ASN A 329 3.16 -32.84 -2.77
C ASN A 329 3.89 -33.62 -3.87
N ASP A 330 5.02 -33.09 -4.34
CA ASP A 330 5.96 -33.80 -5.24
C ASP A 330 6.60 -35.03 -4.55
N SER A 331 6.15 -35.38 -3.34
CA SER A 331 6.57 -36.54 -2.56
C SER A 331 5.65 -37.78 -2.72
N GLN A 332 4.79 -37.84 -3.74
CA GLN A 332 4.00 -39.02 -4.08
C GLN A 332 4.13 -39.49 -5.55
N GLN A 333 5.28 -39.26 -6.19
CA GLN A 333 5.63 -39.94 -7.46
C GLN A 333 6.82 -40.88 -7.28
#